data_AF-A0A833G204-F1
#
_entry.id   AF-A0A833G204-F1
#
_cell.length_a   1.000
_cell.length_b   1.000
_cell.length_c   1.000
_cell.angle_alpha   90.00
_cell.angle_beta   90.00
_cell.angle_gamma   90.00
#
_symmetry.space_group_name_H-M   'P 1'
#
loop_
_entity.id
_entity.type
_entity.pdbx_description
1 polymer ?
#
loop_
_entity_poly.entity_id
_entity_poly.type
_entity_poly.pdbx_seq_one_letter_code
_entity_poly.pdbx_strand_id
1 'polypeptide(L)'
;FIATFAGATGNLPALDRAAAGIGSINWVPDRDQVIRRVPLVYRLGDTYVPALASEALRVAQAASTYVLKASNASGETAFGEQTGLNHIKVGDIEVPTDADGGIWLQFRPSNPAAFIPAWKVLASENDAAEVAGRIVLVGTSSPGLLDLRATPLDAAIPGVEIHAMAIEHILSGPTLTRPDYALAAEIALVIVLGIVVGLLLPRIPALLSAVIGVAAVGGLFVGGWLLYRDAGLLFDPSWPALSIAVLIAAATLTVYRRVEQQRSEVRRAFGYYVAPAVVDEIVADPTRLELGGEVRELTLLFCDVRNFTAISERMSAHELTRFINSLLTPLSAIILEERGTIDKYMGDAIMAFWNAPLDDADHANHACRAALAMTVAMAGLNRKWKAEAAAAGRAFHRVAIGIGINTGDCCVGNLGSEQRFDYSAIGDDVNIASRFEGLCRLYGVPIVVGEAT
;
A
#
# COMPACT_ATOMS: atom_id res chain seq x y z
N PHE A 1 -38.45 12.47 -5.02
CA PHE A 1 -37.18 13.22 -5.11
C PHE A 1 -37.24 14.49 -4.28
N ILE A 2 -38.17 15.41 -4.55
CA ILE A 2 -38.30 16.66 -3.79
C ILE A 2 -38.64 16.42 -2.30
N ALA A 3 -38.04 17.22 -1.42
CA ALA A 3 -38.33 17.25 0.01
C ALA A 3 -39.83 17.43 0.28
N THR A 4 -40.44 16.43 0.93
CA THR A 4 -41.89 16.35 1.14
C THR A 4 -42.25 16.56 2.60
N PHE A 5 -43.25 17.40 2.85
CA PHE A 5 -43.79 17.69 4.17
C PHE A 5 -45.29 17.37 4.22
N ALA A 6 -45.74 16.82 5.34
CA ALA A 6 -47.14 16.47 5.58
C ALA A 6 -48.01 17.68 5.96
N GLY A 7 -47.38 18.76 6.42
CA GLY A 7 -48.04 19.99 6.87
C GLY A 7 -47.05 21.14 6.91
N ALA A 8 -47.58 22.36 6.96
CA ALA A 8 -46.81 23.59 7.07
C ALA A 8 -47.48 24.52 8.09
N THR A 9 -46.67 25.35 8.75
CA THR A 9 -47.17 26.45 9.57
C THR A 9 -47.34 27.67 8.66
N GLY A 10 -48.57 28.17 8.56
CA GLY A 10 -48.89 29.35 7.76
C GLY A 10 -48.46 30.66 8.42
N ASN A 11 -48.50 31.75 7.65
CA ASN A 11 -48.19 33.08 8.18
C ASN A 11 -49.38 33.63 8.99
N LEU A 12 -49.17 34.80 9.60
CA LEU A 12 -50.27 35.56 10.19
C LEU A 12 -51.21 36.06 9.07
N PRO A 13 -52.56 36.02 9.25
CA PRO A 13 -53.51 36.43 8.21
C PRO A 13 -53.36 37.88 7.70
N ALA A 14 -52.75 38.75 8.50
CA ALA A 14 -52.43 40.12 8.10
C ALA A 14 -51.29 40.17 7.07
N LEU A 15 -50.29 39.30 7.21
CA LEU A 15 -49.16 39.21 6.28
C LEU A 15 -49.57 38.50 4.99
N ASP A 16 -50.33 37.40 5.09
CA ASP A 16 -50.79 36.66 3.91
C ASP A 16 -51.65 37.51 2.96
N ARG A 17 -52.54 38.34 3.51
CA ARG A 17 -53.39 39.22 2.68
C ARG A 17 -52.63 40.37 2.03
N ALA A 18 -51.51 40.79 2.62
CA ALA A 18 -50.67 41.86 2.09
C ALA A 18 -49.57 41.35 1.15
N ALA A 19 -49.32 40.05 1.11
CA ALA A 19 -48.23 39.45 0.35
C ALA A 19 -48.56 39.38 -1.15
N ALA A 20 -47.59 39.78 -1.99
CA ALA A 20 -47.64 39.56 -3.44
C ALA A 20 -47.29 38.11 -3.85
N GLY A 21 -46.85 37.30 -2.88
CA GLY A 21 -46.30 35.98 -3.06
C GLY A 21 -45.99 35.30 -1.74
N ILE A 22 -46.13 33.97 -1.66
CA ILE A 22 -45.86 33.19 -0.44
C ILE A 22 -44.78 32.15 -0.75
N GLY A 23 -43.63 32.32 -0.10
CA GLY A 23 -42.49 31.41 -0.19
C GLY A 23 -42.34 30.57 1.06
N SER A 24 -41.92 29.33 0.89
CA SER A 24 -41.69 28.38 1.99
C SER A 24 -40.26 28.49 2.52
N ILE A 25 -40.10 28.35 3.83
CA ILE A 25 -38.79 28.30 4.49
C ILE A 25 -38.66 26.96 5.19
N ASN A 26 -37.69 26.17 4.77
CA ASN A 26 -37.23 25.02 5.55
C ASN A 26 -35.80 24.70 5.15
N TRP A 27 -35.06 23.97 5.98
CA TRP A 27 -33.78 23.41 5.58
C TRP A 27 -33.83 21.90 5.72
N VAL A 28 -33.15 21.21 4.81
CA VAL A 28 -33.02 19.76 4.83
C VAL A 28 -31.60 19.47 5.33
N PRO A 29 -31.44 19.01 6.58
CA PRO A 29 -30.11 18.76 7.13
C PRO A 29 -29.39 17.68 6.35
N ASP A 30 -28.11 17.94 6.05
CA ASP A 30 -27.17 16.85 5.83
C ASP A 30 -26.78 16.23 7.18
N ARG A 31 -26.08 15.08 7.17
CA ARG A 31 -25.72 14.32 8.37
C ARG A 31 -24.95 15.14 9.42
N ASP A 32 -24.19 16.12 8.96
CA ASP A 32 -23.37 17.00 9.81
C ASP A 32 -24.02 18.36 10.12
N GLN A 33 -25.28 18.55 9.72
CA GLN A 33 -26.05 19.79 9.89
C GLN A 33 -25.43 21.03 9.22
N VAL A 34 -24.43 20.86 8.36
CA VAL A 34 -23.84 21.95 7.58
C VAL A 34 -24.66 22.17 6.31
N ILE A 35 -25.14 23.38 6.11
CA ILE A 35 -25.93 23.71 4.91
C ILE A 35 -24.98 23.87 3.74
N ARG A 36 -25.08 22.95 2.76
CA ARG A 36 -24.35 23.04 1.48
C ARG A 36 -25.28 23.27 0.28
N ARG A 37 -26.55 22.91 0.45
CA ARG A 37 -27.57 22.91 -0.58
C ARG A 37 -28.81 23.60 -0.07
N VAL A 38 -29.46 24.37 -0.95
CA VAL A 38 -30.70 25.08 -0.63
C VAL A 38 -31.80 24.63 -1.58
N PRO A 39 -32.91 24.07 -1.08
CA PRO A 39 -34.07 23.72 -1.89
C PRO A 39 -34.70 24.98 -2.52
N LEU A 40 -35.06 24.90 -3.80
CA LEU A 40 -35.81 25.96 -4.49
C LEU A 40 -37.31 25.67 -4.57
N VAL A 41 -37.70 24.42 -4.32
CA VAL A 41 -39.09 23.95 -4.30
C VAL A 41 -39.24 22.89 -3.23
N TYR A 42 -40.41 22.85 -2.60
CA TYR A 42 -40.81 21.80 -1.68
C TYR A 42 -42.11 21.15 -2.16
N ARG A 43 -42.42 19.96 -1.63
CA ARG A 43 -43.70 19.31 -1.81
C ARG A 43 -44.49 19.31 -0.50
N LEU A 44 -45.67 19.91 -0.51
CA LEU A 44 -46.62 19.92 0.61
C LEU A 44 -47.85 19.09 0.21
N GLY A 45 -47.96 17.87 0.75
CA GLY A 45 -48.94 16.90 0.25
C GLY A 45 -48.75 16.62 -1.24
N ASP A 46 -49.75 16.93 -2.05
CA ASP A 46 -49.73 16.77 -3.52
C ASP A 46 -49.39 18.06 -4.27
N THR A 47 -49.09 19.15 -3.55
CA THR A 47 -48.80 20.47 -4.15
C THR A 47 -47.33 20.83 -4.07
N TYR A 48 -46.81 21.44 -5.13
CA TYR A 48 -45.48 22.03 -5.14
C TYR A 48 -45.54 23.47 -4.66
N VAL A 49 -44.68 23.82 -3.71
CA VAL A 49 -44.60 25.16 -3.13
C VAL A 49 -43.20 25.73 -3.33
N PRO A 50 -43.05 26.99 -3.76
CA PRO A 50 -41.74 27.59 -3.99
C PRO A 50 -41.05 27.86 -2.66
N ALA A 51 -39.72 27.77 -2.64
CA ALA A 51 -38.92 28.27 -1.52
C ALA A 51 -38.94 29.81 -1.50
N LEU A 52 -38.61 30.40 -0.34
CA LEU A 52 -38.53 31.86 -0.17
C LEU A 52 -37.63 32.53 -1.23
N ALA A 53 -36.49 31.93 -1.56
CA ALA A 53 -35.59 32.46 -2.58
C ALA A 53 -36.24 32.49 -3.98
N SER A 54 -36.92 31.41 -4.36
CA SER A 54 -37.65 31.29 -5.64
C SER A 54 -38.81 32.29 -5.71
N GLU A 55 -39.57 32.43 -4.62
CA GLU A 55 -40.69 33.37 -4.56
C GLU A 55 -40.24 34.83 -4.58
N ALA A 56 -39.19 35.17 -3.82
CA ALA A 56 -38.60 36.50 -3.84
C ALA A 56 -38.13 36.88 -5.25
N LEU A 57 -37.47 35.95 -5.96
CA LEU A 57 -37.03 36.15 -7.34
C LEU A 57 -38.20 36.30 -8.32
N ARG A 58 -39.28 35.51 -8.17
CA ARG A 58 -40.48 35.64 -9.01
C ARG A 58 -41.13 37.00 -8.83
N VAL A 59 -41.34 37.42 -7.57
CA VAL A 59 -41.96 38.70 -7.23
C VAL A 59 -41.10 39.87 -7.69
N ALA A 60 -39.77 39.81 -7.49
CA ALA A 60 -38.85 40.85 -7.94
C ALA A 60 -38.85 41.04 -9.47
N GLN A 61 -39.07 39.96 -10.23
CA GLN A 61 -39.19 39.99 -11.69
C GLN A 61 -40.61 40.29 -12.19
N ALA A 62 -41.60 40.42 -11.29
CA ALA A 62 -43.02 40.47 -11.64
C ALA A 62 -43.50 39.29 -12.52
N ALA A 63 -42.87 38.13 -12.38
CA ALA A 63 -43.20 36.92 -13.15
C ALA A 63 -44.45 36.21 -12.58
N SER A 64 -45.16 35.44 -13.41
CA SER A 64 -46.42 34.76 -13.01
C SER A 64 -46.28 33.27 -12.72
N THR A 65 -45.22 32.61 -13.21
CA THR A 65 -45.12 31.13 -13.20
C THR A 65 -43.73 30.62 -12.86
N TYR A 66 -43.69 29.39 -12.35
CA TYR A 66 -42.50 28.55 -12.25
C TYR A 66 -42.57 27.43 -13.28
N VAL A 67 -41.44 27.08 -13.90
CA VAL A 67 -41.35 25.88 -14.75
C VAL A 67 -40.37 24.91 -14.12
N LEU A 68 -40.87 23.76 -13.69
CA LEU A 68 -40.07 22.65 -13.17
C LEU A 68 -39.74 21.71 -14.34
N LYS A 69 -38.45 21.56 -14.67
CA LYS A 69 -37.99 20.61 -15.70
C LYS A 69 -37.41 19.37 -15.01
N ALA A 70 -38.03 18.22 -15.26
CA ALA A 70 -37.55 16.91 -14.81
C ALA A 70 -37.10 16.07 -16.03
N SER A 71 -36.03 15.29 -15.90
CA SER A 71 -35.40 14.62 -17.05
C SER A 71 -36.25 13.48 -17.67
N ASN A 72 -37.32 13.03 -16.99
CA ASN A 72 -38.27 12.04 -17.51
C ASN A 72 -39.62 12.63 -18.00
N ALA A 73 -39.74 13.96 -18.18
CA ALA A 73 -41.01 14.60 -18.60
C ALA A 73 -41.52 14.15 -19.99
N SER A 74 -40.66 13.56 -20.82
CA SER A 74 -40.95 12.99 -22.14
C SER A 74 -41.28 11.48 -22.12
N GLY A 75 -41.21 10.81 -20.97
CA GLY A 75 -41.54 9.38 -20.84
C GLY A 75 -40.42 8.39 -21.18
N GLU A 76 -39.20 8.86 -21.50
CA GLU A 76 -38.05 7.98 -21.69
C GLU A 76 -37.40 7.64 -20.34
N THR A 77 -37.25 6.35 -20.05
CA THR A 77 -36.54 5.86 -18.86
C THR A 77 -35.09 5.56 -19.22
N ALA A 78 -34.15 6.34 -18.70
CA ALA A 78 -32.75 5.94 -18.71
C ALA A 78 -32.58 4.79 -17.69
N PHE A 79 -32.49 3.55 -18.18
CA PHE A 79 -32.19 2.36 -17.38
C PHE A 79 -33.11 2.12 -16.15
N GLY A 80 -34.36 2.57 -16.20
CA GLY A 80 -35.36 2.30 -15.16
C GLY A 80 -35.26 3.15 -13.88
N GLU A 81 -34.37 4.14 -13.82
CA GLU A 81 -34.33 5.10 -12.71
C GLU A 81 -35.25 6.31 -12.98
N GLN A 82 -36.02 6.69 -11.97
CA GLN A 82 -36.76 7.94 -11.96
C GLN A 82 -35.75 9.09 -11.84
N THR A 83 -35.45 9.76 -12.94
CA THR A 83 -34.53 10.89 -12.92
C THR A 83 -35.26 12.11 -12.34
N GLY A 84 -34.59 12.82 -11.43
CA GLY A 84 -35.21 13.87 -10.63
C GLY A 84 -35.47 15.16 -11.41
N LEU A 85 -35.53 16.27 -10.67
CA LEU A 85 -35.47 17.60 -11.27
C LEU A 85 -34.08 17.88 -11.83
N ASN A 86 -34.01 18.63 -12.93
CA ASN A 86 -32.75 19.08 -13.51
C ASN A 86 -32.65 20.60 -13.52
N HIS A 87 -33.77 21.30 -13.75
CA HIS A 87 -33.78 22.76 -13.81
C HIS A 87 -35.09 23.32 -13.26
N ILE A 88 -35.01 24.49 -12.65
CA ILE A 88 -36.15 25.32 -12.28
C ILE A 88 -36.01 26.66 -12.97
N LYS A 89 -37.04 27.06 -13.73
CA LYS A 89 -37.13 28.40 -14.30
C LYS A 89 -38.02 29.28 -13.43
N VAL A 90 -37.45 30.39 -12.94
CA VAL A 90 -38.11 31.42 -12.14
C VAL A 90 -38.12 32.73 -12.92
N GLY A 91 -39.26 33.07 -13.53
CA GLY A 91 -39.33 34.20 -14.46
C GLY A 91 -38.45 33.97 -15.67
N ASP A 92 -37.46 34.82 -15.89
CA ASP A 92 -36.52 34.73 -17.02
C ASP A 92 -35.26 33.94 -16.66
N ILE A 93 -35.03 33.65 -15.38
CA ILE A 93 -33.82 32.96 -14.90
C ILE A 93 -34.05 31.46 -14.87
N GLU A 94 -33.18 30.71 -15.55
CA GLU A 94 -33.14 29.25 -15.47
C GLU A 94 -31.99 28.81 -14.57
N VAL A 95 -32.32 28.02 -13.53
CA VAL A 95 -31.37 27.58 -12.52
C VAL A 95 -31.23 26.05 -12.61
N PRO A 96 -30.02 25.51 -12.83
CA PRO A 96 -29.79 24.07 -12.75
C PRO A 96 -29.92 23.60 -11.30
N THR A 97 -30.64 22.51 -11.10
CA THR A 97 -30.93 21.92 -9.80
C THR A 97 -30.46 20.49 -9.76
N ASP A 98 -30.24 20.01 -8.54
CA ASP A 98 -30.12 18.58 -8.28
C ASP A 98 -31.48 17.85 -8.38
N ALA A 99 -31.43 16.52 -8.29
CA ALA A 99 -32.58 15.64 -8.45
C ALA A 99 -33.77 15.95 -7.51
N ASP A 100 -33.50 16.50 -6.33
CA ASP A 100 -34.48 16.90 -5.31
C ASP A 100 -34.90 18.37 -5.38
N GLY A 101 -34.44 19.12 -6.39
CA GLY A 101 -34.86 20.50 -6.67
C GLY A 101 -34.15 21.55 -5.81
N GLY A 102 -32.99 21.20 -5.24
CA GLY A 102 -32.06 22.11 -4.59
C GLY A 102 -30.92 22.57 -5.50
N ILE A 103 -30.16 23.54 -5.00
CA ILE A 103 -28.97 24.07 -5.65
C ILE A 103 -27.78 23.99 -4.70
N TRP A 104 -26.61 23.71 -5.26
CA TRP A 104 -25.36 23.87 -4.53
C TRP A 104 -25.00 25.34 -4.47
N LEU A 105 -24.76 25.85 -3.26
CA LEU A 105 -24.39 27.24 -3.11
C LEU A 105 -22.87 27.40 -3.11
N GLN A 106 -22.40 28.37 -3.88
CA GLN A 106 -21.06 28.90 -3.70
C GLN A 106 -21.08 29.89 -2.53
N PHE A 107 -20.70 29.41 -1.35
CA PHE A 107 -20.67 30.24 -0.15
C PHE A 107 -19.58 31.31 -0.25
N ARG A 108 -19.90 32.49 0.28
CA ARG A 108 -18.93 33.54 0.65
C ARG A 108 -18.91 33.68 2.18
N PRO A 109 -17.83 34.20 2.76
CA PRO A 109 -17.83 34.55 4.18
C PRO A 109 -19.00 35.49 4.53
N SER A 110 -19.51 35.37 5.76
CA SER A 110 -20.56 36.26 6.27
C SER A 110 -20.15 37.73 6.13
N ASN A 111 -21.09 38.57 5.70
CA ASN A 111 -20.87 40.01 5.54
C ASN A 111 -21.78 40.81 6.48
N PRO A 112 -21.33 41.10 7.72
CA PRO A 112 -22.09 41.90 8.67
C PRO A 112 -22.47 43.29 8.17
N ALA A 113 -21.70 43.88 7.24
CA ALA A 113 -21.97 45.21 6.70
C ALA A 113 -23.16 45.23 5.73
N ALA A 114 -23.62 44.07 5.26
CA ALA A 114 -24.82 43.96 4.42
C ALA A 114 -26.14 44.02 5.24
N PHE A 115 -26.06 44.05 6.58
CA PHE A 115 -27.23 44.07 7.45
C PHE A 115 -27.58 45.48 7.90
N ILE A 116 -28.88 45.80 7.81
CA ILE A 116 -29.45 47.01 8.40
C ILE A 116 -30.19 46.61 9.69
N PRO A 117 -29.78 47.10 10.88
CA PRO A 117 -30.48 46.81 12.11
C PRO A 117 -31.95 47.29 12.05
N ALA A 118 -32.89 46.43 12.45
CA ALA A 118 -34.32 46.74 12.38
C ALA A 118 -34.70 48.02 13.15
N TRP A 119 -34.06 48.29 14.29
CA TRP A 119 -34.30 49.51 15.08
C TRP A 119 -33.98 50.79 14.30
N LYS A 120 -32.94 50.76 13.44
CA LYS A 120 -32.53 51.90 12.62
C LYS A 120 -33.58 52.21 11.54
N VAL A 121 -34.17 51.16 10.96
CA VAL A 121 -35.27 51.28 10.00
C VAL A 121 -36.54 51.81 10.68
N LEU A 122 -36.87 51.28 11.88
CA LEU A 122 -38.04 51.73 12.65
C LEU A 122 -37.91 53.18 13.13
N ALA A 123 -36.69 53.64 13.42
CA ALA A 123 -36.39 55.03 13.74
C ALA A 123 -36.31 55.95 12.49
N SER A 124 -36.44 55.40 11.28
CA SER A 124 -36.25 56.11 10.01
C SER A 124 -34.86 56.76 9.87
N GLU A 125 -33.82 56.14 10.44
CA GLU A 125 -32.44 56.61 10.44
C GLU A 125 -31.57 55.93 9.36
N ASN A 126 -32.15 55.06 8.53
CA ASN A 126 -31.44 54.41 7.42
C ASN A 126 -31.39 55.31 6.17
N ASP A 127 -30.36 55.15 5.35
CA ASP A 127 -30.31 55.79 4.04
C ASP A 127 -31.32 55.09 3.11
N ALA A 128 -32.22 55.85 2.49
CA ALA A 128 -33.20 55.32 1.55
C ALA A 128 -32.52 54.66 0.33
N ALA A 129 -31.31 55.10 -0.02
CA ALA A 129 -30.52 54.51 -1.10
C ALA A 129 -30.01 53.09 -0.78
N GLU A 130 -29.92 52.70 0.50
CA GLU A 130 -29.54 51.34 0.91
C GLU A 130 -30.63 50.30 0.61
N VAL A 131 -31.90 50.74 0.47
CA VAL A 131 -33.07 49.87 0.30
C VAL A 131 -33.64 49.93 -1.12
N ALA A 132 -33.60 51.10 -1.77
CA ALA A 132 -34.24 51.31 -3.06
C ALA A 132 -33.72 50.33 -4.14
N GLY A 133 -34.66 49.62 -4.80
CA GLY A 133 -34.37 48.71 -5.91
C GLY A 133 -33.71 47.38 -5.52
N ARG A 134 -33.59 47.08 -4.22
CA ARG A 134 -32.98 45.83 -3.73
C ARG A 134 -34.02 44.85 -3.21
N ILE A 135 -33.70 43.55 -3.26
CA ILE A 135 -34.45 42.52 -2.56
C ILE A 135 -34.01 42.55 -1.10
N VAL A 136 -34.92 42.96 -0.20
CA VAL A 136 -34.64 43.04 1.25
C VAL A 136 -35.25 41.84 1.95
N LEU A 137 -34.42 41.12 2.71
CA LEU A 137 -34.85 40.01 3.54
C LEU A 137 -34.87 40.46 5.01
N VAL A 138 -35.96 40.15 5.71
CA VAL A 138 -36.13 40.43 7.14
C VAL A 138 -35.98 39.13 7.90
N GLY A 139 -35.04 39.09 8.84
CA GLY A 139 -34.76 37.89 9.63
C GLY A 139 -34.16 38.20 10.98
N THR A 140 -33.89 37.16 11.77
CA THR A 140 -33.43 37.29 13.14
C THR A 140 -31.95 36.96 13.26
N SER A 141 -31.20 37.78 14.02
CA SER A 141 -29.77 37.56 14.30
C SER A 141 -29.49 37.22 15.77
N SER A 142 -30.55 37.08 16.59
CA SER A 142 -30.41 36.76 18.01
C SER A 142 -30.20 35.25 18.20
N PRO A 143 -29.15 34.82 18.95
CA PRO A 143 -28.90 33.41 19.22
C PRO A 143 -30.10 32.69 19.88
N GLY A 144 -30.89 33.41 20.68
CA GLY A 144 -32.05 32.85 21.41
C GLY A 144 -33.23 32.48 20.52
N LEU A 145 -33.22 32.85 19.23
CA LEU A 145 -34.30 32.56 18.27
C LEU A 145 -34.01 31.33 17.39
N LEU A 146 -32.89 30.63 17.65
CA LEU A 146 -32.53 29.33 17.05
C LEU A 146 -32.42 29.30 15.51
N ASP A 147 -32.26 30.47 14.89
CA ASP A 147 -32.11 30.64 13.43
C ASP A 147 -30.64 30.72 12.96
N LEU A 148 -29.68 30.42 13.84
CA LEU A 148 -28.28 30.32 13.46
C LEU A 148 -28.00 28.96 12.80
N ARG A 149 -27.25 28.98 11.70
CA ARG A 149 -26.89 27.79 10.91
C ARG A 149 -25.41 27.78 10.53
N ALA A 150 -24.85 26.59 10.41
CA ALA A 150 -23.48 26.38 9.97
C ALA A 150 -23.41 26.27 8.43
N THR A 151 -22.37 26.85 7.84
CA THR A 151 -22.01 26.73 6.43
C THR A 151 -20.58 26.19 6.31
N PRO A 152 -20.12 25.81 5.10
CA PRO A 152 -18.74 25.35 4.91
C PRO A 152 -17.67 26.38 5.30
N LEU A 153 -18.00 27.68 5.32
CA LEU A 153 -17.05 28.77 5.61
C LEU A 153 -17.21 29.35 7.01
N ASP A 154 -18.43 29.35 7.55
CA ASP A 154 -18.74 29.99 8.83
C ASP A 154 -19.50 29.03 9.76
N ALA A 155 -19.06 28.93 11.02
CA ALA A 155 -19.64 28.01 11.99
C ALA A 155 -21.06 28.39 12.43
N ALA A 156 -21.42 29.68 12.37
CA ALA A 156 -22.74 30.17 12.74
C ALA A 156 -23.06 31.49 12.03
N ILE A 157 -24.06 31.48 11.15
CA ILE A 157 -24.60 32.67 10.48
C ILE A 157 -26.13 32.71 10.59
N PRO A 158 -26.77 33.89 10.55
CA PRO A 158 -28.23 33.99 10.48
C PRO A 158 -28.81 33.26 9.26
N GLY A 159 -29.86 32.46 9.43
CA GLY A 159 -30.50 31.70 8.35
C GLY A 159 -30.99 32.59 7.20
N VAL A 160 -31.41 33.82 7.51
CA VAL A 160 -31.76 34.82 6.49
C VAL A 160 -30.60 35.16 5.54
N GLU A 161 -29.35 35.09 6.01
CA GLU A 161 -28.18 35.34 5.15
C GLU A 161 -28.01 34.24 4.10
N ILE A 162 -28.36 32.99 4.43
CA ILE A 162 -28.31 31.87 3.48
C ILE A 162 -29.32 32.08 2.34
N HIS A 163 -30.50 32.60 2.65
CA HIS A 163 -31.47 32.99 1.62
C HIS A 163 -30.96 34.14 0.76
N ALA A 164 -30.29 35.13 1.36
CA ALA A 164 -29.65 36.21 0.60
C ALA A 164 -28.56 35.66 -0.33
N MET A 165 -27.69 34.78 0.17
CA MET A 165 -26.66 34.10 -0.62
C MET A 165 -27.24 33.25 -1.75
N ALA A 166 -28.39 32.58 -1.52
CA ALA A 166 -29.06 31.81 -2.57
C ALA A 166 -29.57 32.70 -3.71
N ILE A 167 -30.21 33.82 -3.39
CA ILE A 167 -30.68 34.81 -4.36
C ILE A 167 -29.48 35.44 -5.10
N GLU A 168 -28.44 35.82 -4.35
CA GLU A 168 -27.19 36.36 -4.90
C GLU A 168 -26.51 35.36 -5.85
N HIS A 169 -26.42 34.09 -5.47
CA HIS A 169 -25.86 33.01 -6.29
C HIS A 169 -26.64 32.83 -7.61
N ILE A 170 -27.98 32.84 -7.55
CA ILE A 170 -28.83 32.72 -8.74
C ILE A 170 -28.67 33.93 -9.68
N LEU A 171 -28.54 35.14 -9.12
CA LEU A 171 -28.43 36.38 -9.91
C LEU A 171 -27.03 36.61 -10.49
N SER A 172 -25.98 36.09 -9.86
CA SER A 172 -24.58 36.38 -10.22
C SER A 172 -24.02 35.52 -11.37
N GLY A 173 -24.73 34.48 -11.81
CA GLY A 173 -24.41 33.77 -13.06
C GLY A 173 -23.94 32.32 -12.86
N PRO A 174 -22.63 32.00 -12.89
CA PRO A 174 -22.18 30.62 -12.96
C PRO A 174 -22.60 29.86 -11.71
N THR A 175 -23.50 28.90 -11.93
CA THR A 175 -24.07 28.07 -10.89
C THR A 175 -23.17 26.88 -10.63
N LEU A 176 -22.97 26.59 -9.36
CA LEU A 176 -22.21 25.42 -8.93
C LEU A 176 -23.08 24.19 -9.20
N THR A 177 -22.66 23.31 -10.09
CA THR A 177 -23.45 22.15 -10.52
C THR A 177 -22.68 20.85 -10.35
N ARG A 178 -23.39 19.80 -9.95
CA ARG A 178 -22.89 18.43 -10.01
C ARG A 178 -23.50 17.76 -11.24
N PRO A 179 -22.76 17.53 -12.33
CA PRO A 179 -23.31 16.92 -13.53
C PRO A 179 -23.91 15.54 -13.29
N ASP A 180 -24.96 15.19 -14.03
CA ASP A 180 -25.61 13.87 -13.94
C ASP A 180 -24.62 12.73 -14.25
N TYR A 181 -23.66 12.97 -15.15
CA TYR A 181 -22.61 12.02 -15.52
C TYR A 181 -21.41 12.00 -14.57
N ALA A 182 -21.38 12.82 -13.51
CA ALA A 182 -20.23 12.95 -12.62
C ALA A 182 -19.82 11.60 -12.02
N LEU A 183 -20.79 10.83 -11.52
CA LEU A 183 -20.53 9.51 -10.94
C LEU A 183 -19.90 8.55 -11.97
N ALA A 184 -20.44 8.51 -13.19
CA ALA A 184 -19.92 7.65 -14.25
C ALA A 184 -18.49 8.05 -14.66
N ALA A 185 -18.21 9.35 -14.72
CA ALA A 185 -16.87 9.87 -15.01
C ALA A 185 -15.87 9.55 -13.88
N GLU A 186 -16.28 9.66 -12.60
CA GLU A 186 -15.45 9.28 -11.44
C GLU A 186 -15.14 7.77 -11.46
N ILE A 187 -16.12 6.92 -11.77
CA ILE A 187 -15.93 5.45 -11.95
C ILE A 187 -14.98 5.16 -13.10
N ALA A 188 -15.18 5.78 -14.25
CA ALA A 188 -14.31 5.60 -15.41
C ALA A 188 -12.86 6.01 -15.08
N LEU A 189 -12.68 7.11 -14.36
CA LEU A 189 -11.38 7.58 -13.91
C LEU A 189 -10.68 6.57 -13.00
N VAL A 190 -11.39 6.00 -12.02
CA VAL A 190 -10.84 4.95 -11.15
C VAL A 190 -10.44 3.70 -11.93
N ILE A 191 -11.26 3.27 -12.89
CA ILE A 191 -10.95 2.10 -13.73
C ILE A 191 -9.69 2.36 -14.56
N VAL A 192 -9.64 3.49 -15.27
CA VAL A 192 -8.51 3.84 -16.13
C VAL A 192 -7.23 3.96 -15.30
N LEU A 193 -7.27 4.73 -14.21
CA LEU A 193 -6.09 4.92 -13.36
C LEU A 193 -5.70 3.61 -12.66
N GLY A 194 -6.65 2.78 -12.25
CA GLY A 194 -6.41 1.46 -11.69
C GLY A 194 -5.71 0.51 -12.68
N ILE A 195 -6.11 0.50 -13.95
CA ILE A 195 -5.44 -0.27 -15.01
C ILE A 195 -4.01 0.23 -15.21
N VAL A 196 -3.82 1.56 -15.33
CA VAL A 196 -2.51 2.19 -15.50
C VAL A 196 -1.58 1.82 -14.35
N VAL A 197 -2.06 1.95 -13.11
CA VAL A 197 -1.31 1.61 -11.90
C VAL A 197 -1.00 0.11 -11.86
N GLY A 198 -1.97 -0.75 -12.17
CA GLY A 198 -1.77 -2.21 -12.18
C GLY A 198 -0.75 -2.70 -13.23
N LEU A 199 -0.65 -2.03 -14.38
CA LEU A 199 0.30 -2.37 -15.43
C LEU A 199 1.70 -1.78 -15.17
N LEU A 200 1.79 -0.57 -14.63
CA LEU A 200 3.07 0.13 -14.46
C LEU A 200 3.79 -0.24 -13.17
N LEU A 201 3.07 -0.34 -12.03
CA LEU A 201 3.69 -0.54 -10.72
C LEU A 201 4.61 -1.77 -10.61
N PRO A 202 4.29 -2.94 -11.20
CA PRO A 202 5.17 -4.11 -11.11
C PRO A 202 6.52 -3.94 -11.81
N ARG A 203 6.68 -2.94 -12.68
CA ARG A 203 7.89 -2.70 -13.47
C ARG A 203 8.83 -1.66 -12.87
N ILE A 204 8.42 -1.04 -11.77
CA ILE A 204 9.07 0.14 -11.20
C ILE A 204 9.49 -0.14 -9.75
N PRO A 205 10.67 0.35 -9.30
CA PRO A 205 11.07 0.23 -7.89
C PRO A 205 10.05 0.85 -6.92
N ALA A 206 9.92 0.24 -5.74
CA ALA A 206 8.88 0.56 -4.76
C ALA A 206 8.84 2.03 -4.30
N LEU A 207 9.99 2.71 -4.23
CA LEU A 207 10.05 4.13 -3.85
C LEU A 207 9.37 5.01 -4.90
N LEU A 208 9.65 4.78 -6.18
CA LEU A 208 9.06 5.57 -7.26
C LEU A 208 7.55 5.30 -7.38
N SER A 209 7.14 4.05 -7.16
CA SER A 209 5.74 3.63 -7.05
C SER A 209 4.97 4.41 -5.97
N ALA A 210 5.56 4.62 -4.79
CA ALA A 210 4.95 5.40 -3.72
C ALA A 210 4.83 6.89 -4.10
N VAL A 211 5.87 7.47 -4.72
CA VAL A 211 5.86 8.88 -5.16
C VAL A 211 4.79 9.12 -6.22
N ILE A 212 4.71 8.26 -7.24
CA ILE A 212 3.67 8.32 -8.27
C ILE A 212 2.28 8.20 -7.64
N GLY A 213 2.13 7.34 -6.63
CA GLY A 213 0.87 7.17 -5.93
C GLY A 213 0.39 8.42 -5.20
N VAL A 214 1.28 9.07 -4.45
CA VAL A 214 0.98 10.34 -3.76
C VAL A 214 0.67 11.44 -4.78
N ALA A 215 1.42 11.51 -5.87
CA ALA A 215 1.19 12.49 -6.94
C ALA A 215 -0.16 12.28 -7.64
N ALA A 216 -0.57 11.02 -7.88
CA ALA A 216 -1.86 10.70 -8.47
C ALA A 216 -3.02 11.12 -7.57
N VAL A 217 -2.96 10.80 -6.27
CA VAL A 217 -3.97 11.24 -5.29
C VAL A 217 -4.03 12.76 -5.20
N GLY A 218 -2.87 13.44 -5.09
CA GLY A 218 -2.82 14.90 -5.09
C GLY A 218 -3.40 15.51 -6.37
N GLY A 219 -3.12 14.90 -7.52
CA GLY A 219 -3.65 15.29 -8.82
C GLY A 219 -5.17 15.22 -8.90
N LEU A 220 -5.81 14.22 -8.27
CA LEU A 220 -7.27 14.13 -8.18
C LEU A 220 -7.88 15.30 -7.40
N PHE A 221 -7.31 15.64 -6.25
CA PHE A 221 -7.78 16.78 -5.44
C PHE A 221 -7.54 18.12 -6.14
N VAL A 222 -6.37 18.31 -6.75
CA VAL A 222 -6.06 19.52 -7.51
C VAL A 222 -6.97 19.65 -8.73
N GLY A 223 -7.19 18.56 -9.47
CA GLY A 223 -8.10 18.53 -10.61
C GLY A 223 -9.55 18.86 -10.21
N GLY A 224 -10.05 18.25 -9.14
CA GLY A 224 -11.38 18.55 -8.58
C GLY A 224 -11.50 20.03 -8.15
N TRP A 225 -10.48 20.57 -7.50
CA TRP A 225 -10.44 21.98 -7.11
C TRP A 225 -10.44 22.95 -8.30
N LEU A 226 -9.68 22.65 -9.36
CA LEU A 226 -9.66 23.45 -10.58
C LEU A 226 -11.02 23.42 -11.30
N LEU A 227 -11.67 22.25 -11.38
CA LEU A 227 -13.02 22.12 -11.93
C LEU A 227 -14.05 22.89 -11.12
N TYR A 228 -13.93 22.87 -9.78
CA TYR A 228 -14.76 23.66 -8.88
C TYR A 228 -14.58 25.17 -9.12
N ARG A 229 -13.32 25.65 -9.14
CA ARG A 229 -12.99 27.07 -9.23
C ARG A 229 -13.29 27.68 -10.60
N ASP A 230 -12.88 27.00 -11.67
CA ASP A 230 -12.84 27.58 -13.02
C ASP A 230 -14.08 27.21 -13.86
N ALA A 231 -14.69 26.05 -13.59
CA ALA A 231 -15.84 25.54 -14.35
C ALA A 231 -17.14 25.43 -13.54
N GLY A 232 -17.10 25.65 -12.21
CA GLY A 232 -18.27 25.48 -11.33
C GLY A 232 -18.77 24.03 -11.28
N LEU A 233 -17.90 23.04 -11.52
CA LEU A 233 -18.27 21.63 -11.55
C LEU A 233 -17.83 20.90 -10.28
N LEU A 234 -18.78 20.25 -9.63
CA LEU A 234 -18.53 19.42 -8.44
C LEU A 234 -18.28 17.96 -8.82
N PHE A 235 -17.02 17.57 -8.75
CA PHE A 235 -16.59 16.16 -8.71
C PHE A 235 -16.13 15.83 -7.30
N ASP A 236 -16.44 14.62 -6.82
CA ASP A 236 -15.97 14.15 -5.52
C ASP A 236 -14.65 13.39 -5.69
N PRO A 237 -13.49 13.98 -5.34
CA PRO A 237 -12.21 13.29 -5.42
C PRO A 237 -11.99 12.29 -4.29
N SER A 238 -12.82 12.28 -3.25
CA SER A 238 -12.56 11.57 -2.00
C SER A 238 -12.57 10.06 -2.18
N TRP A 239 -13.62 9.54 -2.82
CA TRP A 239 -13.74 8.10 -3.03
C TRP A 239 -12.80 7.57 -4.13
N PRO A 240 -12.57 8.25 -5.28
CA PRO A 240 -11.56 7.83 -6.24
C PRO A 240 -10.16 7.86 -5.65
N ALA A 241 -9.82 8.90 -4.87
CA ALA A 241 -8.54 9.00 -4.18
C ALA A 241 -8.33 7.83 -3.21
N LEU A 242 -9.35 7.48 -2.42
CA LEU A 242 -9.28 6.35 -1.51
C LEU A 242 -9.12 5.02 -2.26
N SER A 243 -9.89 4.79 -3.31
CA SER A 243 -9.79 3.57 -4.13
C SER A 243 -8.40 3.41 -4.72
N ILE A 244 -7.83 4.48 -5.26
CA ILE A 244 -6.50 4.48 -5.86
C ILE A 244 -5.41 4.30 -4.80
N ALA A 245 -5.52 4.97 -3.65
CA ALA A 245 -4.61 4.79 -2.53
C ALA A 245 -4.57 3.32 -2.04
N VAL A 246 -5.74 2.69 -1.87
CA VAL A 246 -5.85 1.27 -1.49
C VAL A 246 -5.23 0.37 -2.55
N LEU A 247 -5.49 0.63 -3.84
CA LEU A 247 -4.93 -0.15 -4.94
C LEU A 247 -3.40 -0.05 -5.00
N ILE A 248 -2.84 1.14 -4.83
CA ILE A 248 -1.38 1.37 -4.79
C ILE A 248 -0.76 0.68 -3.57
N ALA A 249 -1.37 0.77 -2.40
CA ALA A 249 -0.90 0.12 -1.18
C ALA A 249 -0.88 -1.41 -1.36
N ALA A 250 -1.95 -1.98 -1.91
CA ALA A 250 -2.04 -3.41 -2.21
C ALA A 250 -0.98 -3.84 -3.23
N ALA A 251 -0.83 -3.10 -4.33
CA ALA A 251 0.17 -3.40 -5.36
C ALA A 251 1.60 -3.33 -4.80
N THR A 252 1.93 -2.28 -4.05
CA THR A 252 3.24 -2.12 -3.39
C THR A 252 3.52 -3.27 -2.43
N LEU A 253 2.53 -3.69 -1.63
CA LEU A 253 2.67 -4.82 -0.72
C LEU A 253 2.92 -6.14 -1.48
N THR A 254 2.24 -6.37 -2.61
CA THR A 254 2.48 -7.58 -3.43
C THR A 254 3.86 -7.61 -4.05
N VAL A 255 4.35 -6.46 -4.56
CA VAL A 255 5.72 -6.35 -5.09
C VAL A 255 6.75 -6.58 -3.99
N TYR A 256 6.56 -5.93 -2.83
CA TYR A 256 7.43 -6.13 -1.67
C TYR A 256 7.48 -7.59 -1.23
N ARG A 257 6.32 -8.26 -1.12
CA ARG A 257 6.24 -9.68 -0.76
C ARG A 257 6.95 -10.58 -1.77
N ARG A 258 6.83 -10.32 -3.08
CA ARG A 258 7.53 -11.09 -4.11
C ARG A 258 9.04 -10.94 -3.99
N VAL A 259 9.54 -9.72 -3.81
CA VAL A 259 10.97 -9.45 -3.63
C VAL A 259 11.50 -10.17 -2.39
N GLU A 260 10.76 -10.11 -1.28
CA GLU A 260 11.17 -10.75 -0.03
C GLU A 260 11.14 -12.28 -0.13
N GLN A 261 10.13 -12.86 -0.79
CA GLN A 261 10.06 -14.29 -1.04
C GLN A 261 11.22 -14.77 -1.91
N GLN A 262 11.55 -14.08 -2.99
CA GLN A 262 12.71 -14.40 -3.82
C GLN A 262 14.01 -14.36 -3.02
N ARG A 263 14.20 -13.34 -2.17
CA ARG A 263 15.37 -13.26 -1.28
C ARG A 263 15.44 -14.43 -0.30
N SER A 264 14.31 -14.79 0.31
CA SER A 264 14.23 -15.93 1.24
C SER A 264 14.52 -17.26 0.55
N GLU A 265 14.01 -17.47 -0.66
CA GLU A 265 14.27 -18.68 -1.45
C GLU A 265 15.75 -18.82 -1.80
N VAL A 266 16.39 -17.73 -2.26
CA VAL A 266 17.84 -17.70 -2.52
C VAL A 266 18.61 -17.99 -1.23
N ARG A 267 18.27 -17.32 -0.12
CA ARG A 267 18.93 -17.53 1.18
C ARG A 267 18.84 -18.99 1.64
N ARG A 268 17.68 -19.63 1.46
CA ARG A 268 17.47 -21.04 1.82
C ARG A 268 18.23 -21.99 0.90
N ALA A 269 18.27 -21.70 -0.40
CA ALA A 269 18.98 -22.55 -1.37
C ALA A 269 20.49 -22.60 -1.06
N PHE A 270 21.12 -21.46 -0.75
CA PHE A 270 22.55 -21.39 -0.47
C PHE A 270 22.92 -21.70 0.99
N GLY A 271 22.02 -21.50 1.95
CA GLY A 271 22.29 -21.76 3.37
C GLY A 271 22.62 -23.22 3.73
N TYR A 272 22.38 -24.18 2.82
CA TYR A 272 22.80 -25.56 3.00
C TYR A 272 24.28 -25.81 2.65
N TYR A 273 24.93 -24.90 1.91
CA TYR A 273 26.26 -25.11 1.33
C TYR A 273 27.31 -24.12 1.82
N VAL A 274 26.89 -22.90 2.17
CA VAL A 274 27.79 -21.79 2.57
C VAL A 274 27.39 -21.18 3.91
N ALA A 275 28.37 -20.60 4.62
CA ALA A 275 28.14 -19.96 5.91
C ALA A 275 27.15 -18.77 5.80
N PRO A 276 26.39 -18.44 6.86
CA PRO A 276 25.37 -17.38 6.80
C PRO A 276 25.88 -16.02 6.32
N ALA A 277 27.09 -15.63 6.71
CA ALA A 277 27.72 -14.39 6.27
C ALA A 277 27.97 -14.36 4.76
N VAL A 278 28.35 -15.50 4.18
CA VAL A 278 28.58 -15.68 2.74
C VAL A 278 27.27 -15.61 1.97
N VAL A 279 26.18 -16.18 2.51
CA VAL A 279 24.84 -16.09 1.91
C VAL A 279 24.36 -14.63 1.85
N ASP A 280 24.58 -13.86 2.91
CA ASP A 280 24.17 -12.45 2.96
C ASP A 280 24.89 -11.61 1.90
N GLU A 281 26.16 -11.88 1.64
CA GLU A 281 26.93 -11.23 0.58
C GLU A 281 26.48 -11.66 -0.83
N ILE A 282 26.15 -12.93 -1.04
CA ILE A 282 25.60 -13.42 -2.33
C ILE A 282 24.22 -12.81 -2.62
N VAL A 283 23.37 -12.67 -1.60
CA VAL A 283 22.04 -12.04 -1.76
C VAL A 283 22.17 -10.55 -2.05
N ALA A 284 23.23 -9.90 -1.55
CA ALA A 284 23.50 -8.49 -1.83
C ALA A 284 23.97 -8.27 -3.29
N ASP A 285 24.77 -9.18 -3.84
CA ASP A 285 25.26 -9.13 -5.21
C ASP A 285 25.17 -10.50 -5.93
N PRO A 286 24.02 -10.82 -6.55
CA PRO A 286 23.82 -12.08 -7.26
C PRO A 286 24.70 -12.26 -8.50
N THR A 287 25.31 -11.19 -9.01
CA THR A 287 26.10 -11.25 -10.26
C THR A 287 27.43 -11.96 -10.10
N ARG A 288 27.89 -12.14 -8.85
CA ARG A 288 29.08 -12.93 -8.52
C ARG A 288 28.90 -14.44 -8.74
N LEU A 289 27.68 -14.90 -9.01
CA LEU A 289 27.37 -16.28 -9.37
C LEU A 289 27.33 -16.41 -10.90
N GLU A 290 28.48 -16.34 -11.58
CA GLU A 290 28.53 -16.59 -13.01
C GLU A 290 28.34 -18.08 -13.34
N LEU A 291 27.39 -18.38 -14.23
CA LEU A 291 27.18 -19.72 -14.79
C LEU A 291 28.32 -20.02 -15.78
N GLY A 292 29.21 -20.92 -15.41
CA GLY A 292 30.35 -21.32 -16.27
C GLY A 292 31.56 -21.81 -15.49
N GLY A 293 31.61 -21.50 -14.20
CA GLY A 293 32.75 -21.77 -13.34
C GLY A 293 33.94 -20.86 -13.68
N GLU A 294 34.73 -20.52 -12.68
CA GLU A 294 35.93 -19.73 -12.83
C GLU A 294 37.13 -20.53 -12.33
N VAL A 295 38.30 -20.31 -12.95
CA VAL A 295 39.55 -20.85 -12.44
C VAL A 295 40.01 -19.94 -11.30
N ARG A 296 40.12 -20.52 -10.11
CA ARG A 296 40.49 -19.82 -8.89
C ARG A 296 41.40 -20.70 -8.04
N GLU A 297 42.37 -20.09 -7.38
CA GLU A 297 43.15 -20.77 -6.34
C GLU A 297 42.25 -21.07 -5.14
N LEU A 298 42.10 -22.34 -4.77
CA LEU A 298 41.31 -22.78 -3.62
C LEU A 298 42.20 -23.55 -2.65
N THR A 299 41.91 -23.45 -1.36
CA THR A 299 42.36 -24.47 -0.41
C THR A 299 41.26 -25.51 -0.26
N LEU A 300 41.62 -26.78 -0.48
CA LEU A 300 40.74 -27.94 -0.48
C LEU A 300 40.99 -28.77 0.77
N LEU A 301 39.93 -29.28 1.39
CA LEU A 301 40.00 -30.20 2.51
C LEU A 301 39.18 -31.46 2.21
N PHE A 302 39.83 -32.61 2.35
CA PHE A 302 39.17 -33.91 2.41
C PHE A 302 39.32 -34.47 3.82
N CYS A 303 38.22 -34.85 4.44
CA CYS A 303 38.22 -35.51 5.74
C CYS A 303 37.49 -36.85 5.62
N ASP A 304 38.11 -37.96 6.00
CA ASP A 304 37.50 -39.30 5.97
C ASP A 304 37.68 -40.06 7.29
N VAL A 305 36.80 -41.02 7.59
CA VAL A 305 36.88 -41.84 8.81
C VAL A 305 37.72 -43.08 8.59
N ARG A 306 38.73 -43.25 9.45
CA ARG A 306 39.60 -44.43 9.39
C ARG A 306 38.84 -45.70 9.73
N ASN A 307 39.01 -46.71 8.88
CA ASN A 307 38.39 -48.02 9.01
C ASN A 307 36.86 -47.96 9.11
N PHE A 308 36.23 -47.00 8.44
CA PHE A 308 34.78 -46.83 8.46
C PHE A 308 34.02 -48.09 8.07
N THR A 309 34.45 -48.80 7.03
CA THR A 309 33.81 -50.07 6.60
C THR A 309 33.67 -51.06 7.76
N ALA A 310 34.73 -51.25 8.56
CA ALA A 310 34.71 -52.15 9.71
C ALA A 310 33.83 -51.64 10.87
N ILE A 311 33.63 -50.32 10.97
CA ILE A 311 32.72 -49.69 11.92
C ILE A 311 31.27 -49.89 11.46
N SER A 312 30.99 -49.63 10.18
CA SER A 312 29.64 -49.69 9.60
C SER A 312 29.07 -51.11 9.55
N GLU A 313 29.90 -52.13 9.30
CA GLU A 313 29.48 -53.54 9.27
C GLU A 313 28.92 -54.05 10.62
N ARG A 314 29.22 -53.34 11.72
CA ARG A 314 28.80 -53.70 13.08
C ARG A 314 27.58 -52.92 13.55
N MET A 315 27.04 -52.04 12.72
CA MET A 315 25.92 -51.16 13.06
C MET A 315 24.69 -51.52 12.24
N SER A 316 23.51 -51.43 12.85
CA SER A 316 22.26 -51.39 12.06
C SER A 316 22.19 -50.10 11.22
N ALA A 317 21.40 -50.10 10.14
CA ALA A 317 21.23 -48.91 9.30
C ALA A 317 20.83 -47.65 10.11
N HIS A 318 19.96 -47.81 11.11
CA HIS A 318 19.52 -46.69 11.95
C HIS A 318 20.60 -46.21 12.94
N GLU A 319 21.46 -47.11 13.41
CA GLU A 319 22.64 -46.74 14.21
C GLU A 319 23.69 -46.04 13.35
N LEU A 320 23.91 -46.52 12.12
CA LEU A 320 24.85 -45.92 11.18
C LEU A 320 24.44 -44.50 10.80
N THR A 321 23.16 -44.26 10.46
CA THR A 321 22.68 -42.90 10.15
C THR A 321 22.85 -41.95 11.34
N ARG A 322 22.52 -42.40 12.57
CA ARG A 322 22.72 -41.56 13.77
C ARG A 322 24.20 -41.30 14.04
N PHE A 323 25.06 -42.30 13.83
CA PHE A 323 26.50 -42.17 13.97
C PHE A 323 27.05 -41.14 12.97
N ILE A 324 26.76 -41.30 11.68
CA ILE A 324 27.16 -40.37 10.61
C ILE A 324 26.69 -38.95 10.95
N ASN A 325 25.40 -38.75 11.27
CA ASN A 325 24.88 -37.42 11.60
C ASN A 325 25.59 -36.83 12.83
N SER A 326 25.86 -37.64 13.87
CA SER A 326 26.55 -37.18 15.08
C SER A 326 28.03 -36.84 14.87
N LEU A 327 28.65 -37.42 13.84
CA LEU A 327 30.01 -37.12 13.41
C LEU A 327 30.05 -35.91 12.48
N LEU A 328 29.28 -35.93 11.40
CA LEU A 328 29.34 -34.91 10.35
C LEU A 328 28.83 -33.56 10.85
N THR A 329 27.76 -33.51 11.67
CA THR A 329 27.18 -32.24 12.15
C THR A 329 28.21 -31.29 12.80
N PRO A 330 28.97 -31.69 13.83
CA PRO A 330 29.96 -30.80 14.45
C PRO A 330 31.16 -30.51 13.54
N LEU A 331 31.55 -31.44 12.67
CA LEU A 331 32.66 -31.22 11.74
C LEU A 331 32.29 -30.20 10.65
N SER A 332 31.09 -30.31 10.09
CA SER A 332 30.53 -29.34 9.15
C SER A 332 30.37 -27.95 9.78
N ALA A 333 29.93 -27.88 11.04
CA ALA A 333 29.82 -26.60 11.75
C ALA A 333 31.18 -25.88 11.84
N ILE A 334 32.25 -26.61 12.15
CA ILE A 334 33.61 -26.05 12.23
C ILE A 334 34.08 -25.52 10.88
N ILE A 335 33.83 -26.27 9.79
CA ILE A 335 34.18 -25.83 8.43
C ILE A 335 33.46 -24.50 8.12
N LEU A 336 32.16 -24.41 8.39
CA LEU A 336 31.37 -23.19 8.16
C LEU A 336 31.79 -22.02 9.06
N GLU A 337 32.14 -22.28 10.33
CA GLU A 337 32.63 -21.28 11.28
C GLU A 337 33.97 -20.67 10.83
N GLU A 338 34.84 -21.49 10.24
CA GLU A 338 36.07 -21.05 9.59
C GLU A 338 35.85 -20.63 8.13
N ARG A 339 34.63 -20.22 7.73
CA ARG A 339 34.32 -19.66 6.40
C ARG A 339 34.52 -20.60 5.21
N GLY A 340 34.58 -21.91 5.45
CA GLY A 340 34.64 -22.91 4.40
C GLY A 340 33.29 -23.13 3.73
N THR A 341 33.35 -23.60 2.48
CA THR A 341 32.19 -24.04 1.69
C THR A 341 32.21 -25.56 1.63
N ILE A 342 31.11 -26.20 2.05
CA ILE A 342 30.98 -27.66 1.99
C ILE A 342 30.49 -28.02 0.59
N ASP A 343 31.31 -28.75 -0.16
CA ASP A 343 30.94 -29.22 -1.50
C ASP A 343 29.95 -30.38 -1.38
N LYS A 344 30.40 -31.51 -0.81
CA LYS A 344 29.57 -32.72 -0.69
C LYS A 344 30.03 -33.65 0.42
N TYR A 345 29.10 -34.50 0.82
CA TYR A 345 29.34 -35.68 1.66
C TYR A 345 29.48 -36.92 0.77
N MET A 346 30.56 -37.67 0.95
CA MET A 346 30.83 -38.91 0.21
C MET A 346 30.86 -40.09 1.19
N GLY A 347 29.68 -40.51 1.65
CA GLY A 347 29.56 -41.48 2.73
C GLY A 347 29.93 -40.86 4.07
N ASP A 348 31.08 -41.24 4.61
CA ASP A 348 31.69 -40.72 5.83
C ASP A 348 32.73 -39.62 5.58
N ALA A 349 33.05 -39.35 4.31
CA ALA A 349 33.97 -38.30 3.94
C ALA A 349 33.28 -36.93 3.72
N ILE A 350 33.98 -35.85 4.09
CA ILE A 350 33.61 -34.46 3.82
C ILE A 350 34.60 -33.89 2.81
N MET A 351 34.09 -33.29 1.73
CA MET A 351 34.85 -32.41 0.86
C MET A 351 34.42 -30.97 1.10
N ALA A 352 35.38 -30.10 1.37
CA ALA A 352 35.17 -28.67 1.54
C ALA A 352 36.28 -27.87 0.86
N PHE A 353 36.01 -26.60 0.59
CA PHE A 353 36.99 -25.68 0.05
C PHE A 353 36.81 -24.26 0.58
N TRP A 354 37.86 -23.46 0.49
CA TRP A 354 37.89 -22.04 0.84
C TRP A 354 38.26 -21.20 -0.37
N ASN A 355 38.12 -19.88 -0.24
CA ASN A 355 38.30 -18.88 -1.30
C ASN A 355 37.22 -18.90 -2.40
N ALA A 356 36.08 -19.59 -2.20
CA ALA A 356 34.93 -19.49 -3.08
C ALA A 356 33.63 -19.78 -2.30
N PRO A 357 32.49 -19.15 -2.62
CA PRO A 357 32.24 -18.21 -3.73
C PRO A 357 32.73 -16.77 -3.50
N LEU A 358 33.29 -16.47 -2.33
CA LEU A 358 33.85 -15.15 -2.01
C LEU A 358 35.37 -15.22 -1.88
N ASP A 359 36.03 -14.12 -2.23
CA ASP A 359 37.47 -13.97 -2.07
C ASP A 359 37.83 -13.95 -0.58
N ASP A 360 38.82 -14.77 -0.22
CA ASP A 360 39.33 -14.90 1.14
C ASP A 360 40.86 -15.04 1.07
N ALA A 361 41.59 -13.94 1.22
CA ALA A 361 43.05 -13.95 1.16
C ALA A 361 43.73 -14.83 2.23
N ASP A 362 43.00 -15.23 3.28
CA ASP A 362 43.47 -16.10 4.36
C ASP A 362 42.94 -17.54 4.25
N HIS A 363 42.43 -17.94 3.07
CA HIS A 363 41.76 -19.23 2.86
C HIS A 363 42.55 -20.46 3.34
N ALA A 364 43.87 -20.49 3.13
CA ALA A 364 44.74 -21.56 3.61
C ALA A 364 44.80 -21.63 5.15
N ASN A 365 44.88 -20.47 5.81
CA ASN A 365 44.88 -20.37 7.26
C ASN A 365 43.55 -20.84 7.86
N HIS A 366 42.43 -20.45 7.24
CA HIS A 366 41.09 -20.90 7.63
C HIS A 366 40.96 -22.43 7.55
N ALA A 367 41.39 -23.04 6.44
CA ALA A 367 41.35 -24.49 6.27
C ALA A 367 42.20 -25.23 7.32
N CYS A 368 43.41 -24.73 7.60
CA CYS A 368 44.29 -25.31 8.61
C CYS A 368 43.71 -25.20 10.02
N ARG A 369 43.10 -24.06 10.38
CA ARG A 369 42.39 -23.92 11.67
C ARG A 369 41.18 -24.83 11.77
N ALA A 370 40.40 -24.97 10.69
CA ALA A 370 39.29 -25.91 10.63
C ALA A 370 39.76 -27.35 10.90
N ALA A 371 40.83 -27.79 10.24
CA ALA A 371 41.39 -29.14 10.44
C ALA A 371 41.87 -29.40 11.89
N LEU A 372 42.52 -28.40 12.50
CA LEU A 372 42.92 -28.47 13.92
C LEU A 372 41.69 -28.56 14.84
N ALA A 373 40.70 -27.70 14.63
CA ALA A 373 39.46 -27.68 15.40
C ALA A 373 38.66 -28.99 15.23
N MET A 374 38.58 -29.54 14.02
CA MET A 374 37.99 -30.84 13.72
C MET A 374 38.67 -31.97 14.49
N THR A 375 40.01 -31.94 14.59
CA THR A 375 40.77 -32.92 15.38
C THR A 375 40.44 -32.83 16.88
N VAL A 376 40.28 -31.61 17.41
CA VAL A 376 39.86 -31.38 18.81
C VAL A 376 38.42 -31.86 19.04
N ALA A 377 37.51 -31.54 18.12
CA ALA A 377 36.12 -31.98 18.17
C ALA A 377 36.00 -33.51 18.13
N MET A 378 36.81 -34.17 17.30
CA MET A 378 36.89 -35.63 17.23
C MET A 378 37.31 -36.26 18.57
N ALA A 379 38.23 -35.62 19.31
CA ALA A 379 38.58 -36.08 20.66
C ALA A 379 37.41 -35.92 21.64
N GLY A 380 36.63 -34.84 21.52
CA GLY A 380 35.39 -34.63 22.28
C GLY A 380 34.32 -35.69 21.98
N LEU A 381 34.07 -35.96 20.70
CA LEU A 381 33.12 -36.97 20.24
C LEU A 381 33.49 -38.37 20.76
N ASN A 382 34.76 -38.75 20.67
CA ASN A 382 35.23 -40.01 21.22
C ASN A 382 35.01 -40.12 22.73
N ARG A 383 35.22 -39.05 23.51
CA ARG A 383 34.92 -39.06 24.95
C ARG A 383 33.44 -39.27 25.22
N LYS A 384 32.58 -38.58 24.46
CA LYS A 384 31.12 -38.72 24.55
C LYS A 384 30.67 -40.14 24.22
N TRP A 385 31.06 -40.67 23.06
CA TRP A 385 30.69 -42.03 22.65
C TRP A 385 31.25 -43.11 23.58
N LYS A 386 32.43 -42.89 24.18
CA LYS A 386 32.96 -43.80 25.22
C LYS A 386 32.07 -43.85 26.45
N ALA A 387 31.57 -42.70 26.91
CA ALA A 387 30.65 -42.62 28.04
C ALA A 387 29.29 -43.27 27.72
N GLU A 388 28.75 -43.01 26.52
CA GLU A 388 27.50 -43.63 26.04
C GLU A 388 27.62 -45.16 25.92
N ALA A 389 28.72 -45.65 25.36
CA ALA A 389 28.98 -47.09 25.25
C ALA A 389 29.11 -47.75 26.63
N ALA A 390 29.80 -47.10 27.58
CA ALA A 390 29.91 -47.60 28.95
C ALA A 390 28.55 -47.65 29.66
N ALA A 391 27.71 -46.63 29.51
CA ALA A 391 26.36 -46.60 30.07
C ALA A 391 25.44 -47.69 29.46
N ALA A 392 25.65 -48.01 28.18
CA ALA A 392 24.89 -49.04 27.47
C ALA A 392 25.48 -50.46 27.59
N GLY A 393 26.59 -50.64 28.32
CA GLY A 393 27.29 -51.93 28.42
C GLY A 393 27.88 -52.42 27.09
N ARG A 394 28.15 -51.52 26.13
CA ARG A 394 28.67 -51.82 24.79
C ARG A 394 30.18 -51.59 24.71
N ALA A 395 30.85 -52.32 23.82
CA ALA A 395 32.26 -52.08 23.52
C ALA A 395 32.44 -50.74 22.81
N PHE A 396 33.37 -49.91 23.28
CA PHE A 396 33.75 -48.66 22.63
C PHE A 396 34.91 -48.90 21.64
N HIS A 397 34.74 -48.43 20.42
CA HIS A 397 35.81 -48.36 19.42
C HIS A 397 36.17 -46.91 19.18
N ARG A 398 37.45 -46.57 19.31
CA ARG A 398 37.95 -45.23 19.03
C ARG A 398 37.83 -44.95 17.54
N VAL A 399 37.17 -43.86 17.20
CA VAL A 399 37.03 -43.36 15.83
C VAL A 399 38.14 -42.34 15.58
N ALA A 400 38.77 -42.42 14.42
CA ALA A 400 39.81 -41.48 14.00
C ALA A 400 39.49 -40.98 12.60
N ILE A 401 39.87 -39.75 12.31
CA ILE A 401 39.74 -39.13 10.99
C ILE A 401 41.13 -38.94 10.36
N GLY A 402 41.18 -38.98 9.03
CA GLY A 402 42.28 -38.45 8.23
C GLY A 402 41.83 -37.14 7.59
N ILE A 403 42.70 -36.14 7.55
CA ILE A 403 42.43 -34.86 6.90
C ILE A 403 43.57 -34.53 5.93
N GLY A 404 43.25 -34.44 4.64
CA GLY A 404 44.15 -33.97 3.60
C GLY A 404 43.83 -32.54 3.21
N ILE A 405 44.84 -31.67 3.15
CA ILE A 405 44.69 -30.28 2.73
C ILE A 405 45.66 -29.98 1.58
N ASN A 406 45.18 -29.34 0.52
CA ASN A 406 46.02 -28.85 -0.58
C ASN A 406 45.51 -27.50 -1.09
N THR A 407 46.39 -26.66 -1.61
CA THR A 407 46.06 -25.38 -2.22
C THR A 407 46.53 -25.39 -3.67
N GLY A 408 45.68 -24.95 -4.59
CA GLY A 408 46.00 -24.87 -6.00
C GLY A 408 44.82 -24.42 -6.86
N ASP A 409 45.08 -24.26 -8.16
CA ASP A 409 44.11 -23.72 -9.12
C ASP A 409 43.05 -24.77 -9.47
N CYS A 410 41.79 -24.45 -9.18
CA CYS A 410 40.64 -25.29 -9.47
C CYS A 410 39.59 -24.51 -10.26
N CYS A 411 38.83 -25.23 -11.09
CA CYS A 411 37.61 -24.68 -11.66
C CYS A 411 36.48 -24.83 -10.64
N VAL A 412 35.94 -23.73 -10.13
CA VAL A 412 34.83 -23.70 -9.18
C VAL A 412 33.60 -23.07 -9.78
N GLY A 413 32.44 -23.67 -9.58
CA GLY A 413 31.18 -23.13 -10.08
C GLY A 413 30.02 -24.13 -10.02
N ASN A 414 28.92 -23.78 -10.69
CA ASN A 414 27.79 -24.69 -10.87
C ASN A 414 28.14 -25.77 -11.90
N LEU A 415 28.42 -26.98 -11.42
CA LEU A 415 28.89 -28.10 -12.23
C LEU A 415 27.85 -29.21 -12.25
N GLY A 416 27.55 -29.78 -13.42
CA GLY A 416 26.58 -30.86 -13.56
C GLY A 416 25.88 -30.88 -14.92
N SER A 417 24.64 -31.36 -14.94
CA SER A 417 23.76 -31.39 -16.11
C SER A 417 22.72 -30.26 -16.05
N GLU A 418 22.05 -29.98 -17.17
CA GLU A 418 20.95 -28.99 -17.23
C GLU A 418 19.83 -29.23 -16.20
N GLN A 419 19.67 -30.48 -15.74
CA GLN A 419 18.62 -30.89 -14.81
C GLN A 419 19.09 -30.96 -13.35
N ARG A 420 20.41 -31.01 -13.12
CA ARG A 420 21.02 -31.14 -11.79
C ARG A 420 22.44 -30.60 -11.82
N PHE A 421 22.65 -29.50 -11.11
CA PHE A 421 23.95 -28.85 -10.92
C PHE A 421 24.24 -28.75 -9.42
N ASP A 422 25.51 -28.96 -9.05
CA ASP A 422 26.03 -28.77 -7.70
C ASP A 422 27.13 -27.70 -7.76
N TYR A 423 27.19 -26.80 -6.78
CA TYR A 423 28.29 -25.83 -6.67
C TYR A 423 29.51 -26.55 -6.11
N SER A 424 30.51 -26.82 -6.95
CA SER A 424 31.61 -27.75 -6.66
C SER A 424 32.93 -27.25 -7.26
N ALA A 425 34.04 -27.88 -6.88
CA ALA A 425 35.36 -27.62 -7.44
C ALA A 425 35.87 -28.85 -8.19
N ILE A 426 36.44 -28.66 -9.38
CA ILE A 426 37.10 -29.69 -10.19
C ILE A 426 38.49 -29.21 -10.58
N GLY A 427 39.48 -30.08 -10.45
CA GLY A 427 40.87 -29.81 -10.84
C GLY A 427 41.78 -30.95 -10.41
N ASP A 428 43.03 -30.92 -10.88
CA ASP A 428 44.04 -31.89 -10.46
C ASP A 428 44.36 -31.75 -8.97
N ASP A 429 44.34 -30.51 -8.44
CA ASP A 429 44.58 -30.22 -7.03
C ASP A 429 43.50 -30.79 -6.09
N VAL A 430 42.26 -30.95 -6.56
CA VAL A 430 41.19 -31.66 -5.83
C VAL A 430 41.58 -33.12 -5.58
N ASN A 431 42.13 -33.78 -6.60
CA ASN A 431 42.58 -35.15 -6.50
C ASN A 431 43.84 -35.28 -5.61
N ILE A 432 44.71 -34.25 -5.61
CA ILE A 432 45.89 -34.20 -4.73
C ILE A 432 45.45 -34.11 -3.26
N ALA A 433 44.50 -33.23 -2.93
CA ALA A 433 43.95 -33.12 -1.57
C ALA A 433 43.36 -34.46 -1.08
N SER A 434 42.59 -35.14 -1.93
CA SER A 434 42.07 -36.49 -1.66
C SER A 434 43.18 -37.51 -1.39
N ARG A 435 44.30 -37.47 -2.12
CA ARG A 435 45.44 -38.38 -1.88
C ARG A 435 46.14 -38.08 -0.56
N PHE A 436 46.25 -36.82 -0.17
CA PHE A 436 46.83 -36.44 1.11
C PHE A 436 46.03 -36.96 2.31
N GLU A 437 44.71 -36.99 2.20
CA GLU A 437 43.86 -37.67 3.19
C GLU A 437 44.29 -39.15 3.30
N GLY A 438 44.39 -39.86 2.18
CA GLY A 438 44.80 -41.26 2.18
C GLY A 438 46.20 -41.51 2.78
N LEU A 439 47.12 -40.56 2.62
CA LEU A 439 48.47 -40.61 3.22
C LEU A 439 48.47 -40.49 4.74
N CYS A 440 47.41 -39.93 5.36
CA CYS A 440 47.26 -39.87 6.81
C CYS A 440 47.33 -41.27 7.44
N ARG A 441 46.86 -42.30 6.73
CA ARG A 441 46.94 -43.70 7.17
C ARG A 441 48.37 -44.23 7.14
N LEU A 442 49.11 -43.93 6.07
CA LEU A 442 50.49 -44.40 5.88
C LEU A 442 51.44 -43.78 6.91
N TYR A 443 51.33 -42.46 7.13
CA TYR A 443 52.19 -41.73 8.05
C TYR A 443 51.71 -41.77 9.51
N GLY A 444 50.50 -42.27 9.77
CA GLY A 444 49.95 -42.39 11.12
C GLY A 444 49.57 -41.05 11.77
N VAL A 445 49.55 -39.95 11.02
CA VAL A 445 49.20 -38.60 11.48
C VAL A 445 47.77 -38.22 11.11
N PRO A 446 47.04 -37.44 11.92
CA PRO A 446 45.64 -37.09 11.64
C PRO A 446 45.46 -36.11 10.49
N ILE A 447 46.48 -35.31 10.18
CA ILE A 447 46.44 -34.25 9.16
C ILE A 447 47.69 -34.37 8.29
N VAL A 448 47.52 -34.27 6.97
CA VAL A 448 48.59 -34.11 5.99
C VAL A 448 48.27 -32.88 5.14
N VAL A 449 49.25 -32.00 4.99
CA VAL A 449 49.11 -30.73 4.29
C VAL A 449 50.12 -30.70 3.14
N GLY A 450 49.68 -30.28 1.96
CA GLY A 450 50.53 -30.07 0.79
C GLY A 450 51.48 -28.89 0.99
N GLU A 451 52.65 -28.95 0.36
CA GLU A 451 53.68 -27.90 0.47
C GLU A 451 53.20 -26.50 0.02
N ALA A 452 52.23 -26.45 -0.90
CA ALA A 452 51.64 -25.21 -1.39
C ALA A 452 50.67 -24.54 -0.40
N THR A 453 50.33 -25.20 0.71
CA THR A 453 49.41 -24.73 1.76
C THR A 453 50.17 -24.42 3.03
#